data_AF-A0A1B6HH30-F1
#
_entry.id   AF-A0A1B6HH30-F1
#
_cell.length_a   1.000
_cell.length_b   1.000
_cell.length_c   1.000
_cell.angle_alpha   90.00
_cell.angle_beta   90.00
_cell.angle_gamma   90.00
#
_symmetry.space_group_name_H-M   'P 1'
#
loop_
_entity.id
_entity.type
_entity.pdbx_description
1 polymer ?
#
loop_
_entity_poly.entity_id
_entity_poly.type
_entity_poly.pdbx_seq_one_letter_code
_entity_poly.pdbx_strand_id
1 'polypeptide(L)'
;ATCQWSKHDHWHVAFTGTSLGAVRRILDLGELLTPEQLNLNQERSQKSKHDHSDTRQLVLSPTIKYAACAAFSPKHEYIDPKTKKRMVAYAAFQVLVRPGSYKVGPPSVSRVSKPVDPPLDHNSTEWVTKERNSTVLTALLLKLEQA
;
A
#
# COMPACT_ATOMS: atom_id res chain seq x y z
N ALA A 1 -11.61 -25.73 28.39
CA ALA A 1 -10.97 -25.53 27.08
C ALA A 1 -9.93 -24.44 27.21
N THR A 2 -8.65 -24.80 27.30
CA THR A 2 -7.54 -23.84 27.31
C THR A 2 -7.32 -23.38 25.87
N CYS A 3 -7.66 -22.13 25.58
CA CYS A 3 -7.39 -21.52 24.27
C CYS A 3 -5.88 -21.37 24.12
N GLN A 4 -5.26 -22.36 23.49
CA GLN A 4 -3.85 -22.37 23.16
C GLN A 4 -3.68 -21.47 21.94
N TRP A 5 -3.38 -20.18 22.17
CA TRP A 5 -3.01 -19.26 21.10
C TRP A 5 -1.84 -19.87 20.33
N SER A 6 -2.04 -20.11 19.03
CA SER A 6 -0.96 -20.55 18.17
C SER A 6 0.01 -19.38 18.01
N LYS A 7 1.32 -19.63 17.87
CA LYS A 7 2.34 -18.57 17.68
C LYS A 7 2.15 -17.72 16.41
N HIS A 8 1.09 -17.98 15.64
CA HIS A 8 0.75 -17.34 14.38
C HIS A 8 -0.57 -16.55 14.42
N ASP A 9 -1.20 -16.36 15.60
CA ASP A 9 -2.48 -15.64 15.72
C ASP A 9 -2.32 -14.10 15.83
N HIS A 10 -1.09 -13.59 15.82
CA HIS A 10 -0.83 -12.15 15.81
C HIS A 10 -0.88 -11.61 14.37
N TRP A 11 -1.71 -10.60 14.13
CA TRP A 11 -1.74 -9.91 12.85
C TRP A 11 -0.38 -9.27 12.55
N HIS A 12 0.05 -9.36 11.29
CA HIS A 12 1.34 -8.83 10.86
C HIS A 12 1.20 -7.37 10.43
N VAL A 13 2.15 -6.52 10.82
CA VAL A 13 2.20 -5.13 10.37
C VAL A 13 2.76 -5.08 8.95
N ALA A 14 2.08 -4.33 8.09
CA ALA A 14 2.54 -4.01 6.74
C ALA A 14 2.21 -2.57 6.37
N PHE A 15 2.75 -2.13 5.24
CA PHE A 15 2.62 -0.79 4.70
C PHE A 15 2.18 -0.86 3.24
N THR A 16 1.45 0.16 2.80
CA THR A 16 1.10 0.34 1.38
C THR A 16 1.07 1.83 1.04
N GLY A 17 1.67 2.18 -0.09
CA GLY A 17 1.62 3.54 -0.63
C GLY A 17 0.25 3.84 -1.24
N THR A 18 -0.14 5.10 -1.24
CA THR A 18 -1.37 5.53 -1.90
C THR A 18 -1.26 6.95 -2.43
N SER A 19 -2.17 7.33 -3.32
CA SER A 19 -2.29 8.73 -3.76
C SER A 19 -3.09 9.54 -2.75
N LEU A 20 -2.74 10.82 -2.58
CA LEU A 20 -3.47 11.76 -1.70
C LEU A 20 -4.96 11.82 -2.03
N GLY A 21 -5.32 11.73 -3.32
CA GLY A 21 -6.72 11.72 -3.77
C GLY A 21 -7.51 10.48 -3.34
N ALA A 22 -6.84 9.36 -3.05
CA ALA A 22 -7.49 8.12 -2.61
C ALA A 22 -7.73 8.07 -1.10
N VAL A 23 -6.99 8.84 -0.30
CA VAL A 23 -6.99 8.78 1.17
C VAL A 23 -8.40 8.92 1.74
N ARG A 24 -9.16 9.93 1.32
CA ARG A 24 -10.51 10.17 1.83
C ARG A 24 -11.42 8.96 1.60
N ARG A 25 -11.39 8.41 0.39
CA ARG A 25 -12.22 7.26 0.00
C ARG A 25 -11.85 5.99 0.77
N ILE A 26 -10.56 5.74 0.96
CA ILE A 26 -10.07 4.61 1.77
C ILE A 26 -10.56 4.74 3.21
N LEU A 27 -10.50 5.96 3.78
CA LEU A 27 -10.98 6.22 5.14
C LEU A 27 -12.51 6.12 5.27
N ASP A 28 -13.27 6.61 4.28
CA ASP A 28 -14.74 6.52 4.27
C ASP A 28 -15.23 5.07 4.21
N LEU A 29 -14.52 4.22 3.46
CA LEU A 29 -14.86 2.80 3.32
C LEU A 29 -14.26 1.93 4.43
N GLY A 30 -13.19 2.38 5.07
CA GLY A 30 -12.46 1.61 6.08
C GLY A 30 -11.65 0.44 5.51
N GLU A 31 -11.46 0.38 4.19
CA GLU A 31 -10.73 -0.71 3.50
C GLU A 31 -9.75 -0.18 2.46
N LEU A 32 -8.66 -0.93 2.24
CA LEU A 32 -7.73 -0.68 1.15
C LEU A 32 -8.40 -0.94 -0.21
N LEU A 33 -8.09 -0.08 -1.17
CA LEU A 33 -8.64 -0.16 -2.53
C LEU A 33 -7.62 -0.76 -3.49
N THR A 34 -8.07 -1.67 -4.34
CA THR A 34 -7.24 -2.20 -5.43
C THR A 34 -6.98 -1.11 -6.47
N PRO A 35 -5.92 -1.24 -7.30
CA PRO A 35 -5.66 -0.31 -8.38
C PRO A 35 -6.87 -0.08 -9.30
N GLU A 36 -7.66 -1.14 -9.54
CA GLU A 36 -8.92 -1.04 -10.28
C GLU A 36 -9.92 -0.12 -9.56
N GLN A 37 -10.18 -0.33 -8.28
CA GLN A 37 -11.11 0.51 -7.51
C GLN A 37 -10.67 1.98 -7.42
N LEU A 38 -9.36 2.25 -7.43
CA LEU A 38 -8.81 3.60 -7.51
C LEU A 38 -9.08 4.27 -8.87
N ASN A 39 -9.02 3.50 -9.96
CA ASN A 39 -9.22 3.97 -11.34
C ASN A 39 -10.70 3.98 -11.80
N LEU A 40 -11.56 3.16 -11.19
CA LEU A 40 -12.96 2.93 -11.59
C LEU A 40 -13.88 4.15 -11.44
N ASN A 41 -13.41 5.25 -10.84
CA ASN A 41 -14.16 6.50 -10.78
C ASN A 41 -13.84 7.47 -11.94
N GLN A 42 -12.85 7.17 -12.79
CA GLN A 42 -12.52 8.05 -13.92
C GLN A 42 -13.18 7.61 -15.23
N GLU A 43 -13.48 6.33 -15.48
CA GLU A 43 -14.04 5.91 -16.77
C GLU A 43 -15.06 4.77 -16.63
N ARG A 44 -16.35 5.12 -16.80
CA ARG A 44 -17.28 4.22 -17.50
C ARG A 44 -16.87 4.19 -18.98
N SER A 45 -15.75 3.58 -19.35
CA SER A 45 -15.50 3.19 -20.73
C SER A 45 -14.29 2.29 -20.90
N GLN A 46 -14.42 1.39 -21.87
CA GLN A 46 -13.37 0.61 -22.52
C GLN A 46 -12.89 -0.67 -21.83
N LYS A 47 -13.58 -1.76 -22.22
CA LYS A 47 -13.08 -3.13 -22.26
C LYS A 47 -11.70 -3.17 -22.95
N SER A 48 -10.65 -3.47 -22.21
CA SER A 48 -9.47 -4.12 -22.78
C SER A 48 -9.32 -5.51 -22.13
N LYS A 49 -9.25 -6.55 -22.97
CA LYS A 49 -8.84 -7.90 -22.58
C LYS A 49 -7.35 -7.84 -22.25
N HIS A 50 -7.01 -7.50 -21.01
CA HIS A 50 -5.69 -7.75 -20.46
C HIS A 50 -5.88 -8.50 -19.14
N ASP A 51 -5.04 -9.51 -18.95
CA ASP A 51 -5.08 -10.55 -17.93
C ASP A 51 -5.76 -10.12 -16.61
N HIS A 52 -7.01 -10.55 -16.40
CA HIS A 52 -7.88 -10.13 -15.28
C HIS A 52 -7.40 -10.62 -13.89
N SER A 53 -6.23 -11.25 -13.80
CA SER A 53 -5.77 -11.92 -12.58
C SER A 53 -4.95 -11.02 -11.65
N ASP A 54 -4.31 -9.96 -12.15
CA ASP A 54 -3.42 -9.06 -11.40
C ASP A 54 -4.07 -7.77 -10.89
N THR A 55 -5.21 -7.34 -11.46
CA THR A 55 -5.83 -6.05 -11.11
C THR A 55 -6.59 -6.05 -9.77
N ARG A 56 -6.85 -7.23 -9.21
CA ARG A 56 -7.56 -7.40 -7.92
C ARG A 56 -6.63 -7.59 -6.73
N GLN A 57 -5.32 -7.48 -6.94
CA GLN A 57 -4.34 -7.76 -5.90
C GLN A 57 -3.93 -6.48 -5.19
N LEU A 58 -3.83 -6.55 -3.86
CA LEU A 58 -3.24 -5.49 -3.05
C LEU A 58 -1.77 -5.83 -2.83
N VAL A 59 -0.91 -4.85 -3.11
CA VAL A 59 0.52 -4.93 -2.86
C VAL A 59 0.83 -4.20 -1.55
N LEU A 60 1.44 -4.94 -0.64
CA LEU A 60 1.84 -4.51 0.70
C LEU A 60 3.34 -4.80 0.89
N SER A 61 3.92 -4.27 1.95
CA SER A 61 5.31 -4.54 2.31
C SER A 61 5.50 -4.49 3.82
N PRO A 62 6.39 -5.31 4.40
CA PRO A 62 6.79 -5.15 5.80
C PRO A 62 7.63 -3.89 6.03
N THR A 63 8.05 -3.20 4.96
CA THR A 63 8.85 -1.97 5.03
C THR A 63 8.16 -0.79 4.36
N ILE A 64 8.17 0.34 5.07
CA ILE A 64 7.69 1.61 4.53
C ILE A 64 8.53 2.10 3.35
N LYS A 65 9.82 1.77 3.27
CA LYS A 65 10.70 2.26 2.20
C LYS A 65 10.32 1.70 0.84
N TYR A 66 9.90 0.43 0.80
CA TYR A 66 9.39 -0.18 -0.44
C TYR A 66 7.95 0.26 -0.71
N ALA A 67 7.09 0.19 0.31
CA ALA A 67 5.67 0.57 0.18
C ALA A 67 5.47 2.03 -0.25
N ALA A 68 6.33 2.95 0.19
CA ALA A 68 6.25 4.37 -0.15
C ALA A 68 7.09 4.77 -1.37
N CYS A 69 7.54 3.82 -2.19
CA CYS A 69 8.23 4.17 -3.44
C CYS A 69 7.28 4.88 -4.42
N ALA A 70 7.85 5.61 -5.37
CA ALA A 70 7.09 6.46 -6.30
C ALA A 70 6.05 5.72 -7.15
N ALA A 71 6.18 4.40 -7.31
CA ALA A 71 5.20 3.56 -8.02
C ALA A 71 3.88 3.41 -7.24
N PHE A 72 3.94 3.41 -5.91
CA PHE A 72 2.76 3.19 -5.04
C PHE A 72 2.31 4.48 -4.34
N SER A 73 3.24 5.36 -4.00
CA SER A 73 2.98 6.65 -3.35
C SER A 73 3.42 7.81 -4.25
N PRO A 74 2.60 8.20 -5.25
CA PRO A 74 2.94 9.30 -6.13
C PRO A 74 3.02 10.63 -5.38
N LYS A 75 3.96 11.48 -5.78
CA LYS A 75 4.13 12.81 -5.20
C LYS A 75 2.92 13.70 -5.46
N HIS A 76 2.51 14.49 -4.47
CA HIS A 76 1.47 15.50 -4.59
C HIS A 76 2.03 16.88 -4.28
N GLU A 77 2.10 17.76 -5.27
CA GLU A 77 2.62 19.11 -5.11
C GLU A 77 1.51 20.07 -4.65
N TYR A 78 1.83 20.92 -3.67
CA TYR A 78 0.91 21.96 -3.21
C TYR A 78 1.68 23.21 -2.79
N ILE A 79 0.98 24.35 -2.72
CA ILE A 79 1.50 25.58 -2.13
C ILE A 79 0.97 25.66 -0.71
N ASP A 80 1.85 25.68 0.28
CA ASP A 80 1.42 25.84 1.66
C ASP A 80 0.74 27.22 1.83
N PRO A 81 -0.55 27.26 2.22
CA PRO A 81 -1.28 28.51 2.35
C PRO A 81 -0.65 29.47 3.38
N LYS A 82 0.06 28.96 4.38
CA LYS A 82 0.68 29.76 5.45
C LYS A 82 2.03 30.33 5.02
N THR A 83 2.95 29.47 4.57
CA THR A 83 4.32 29.88 4.23
C THR A 83 4.49 30.34 2.79
N LYS A 84 3.49 30.10 1.92
CA LYS A 84 3.54 30.33 0.47
C LYS A 84 4.65 29.56 -0.25
N LYS A 85 5.23 28.56 0.41
CA LYS A 85 6.27 27.70 -0.17
C LYS A 85 5.65 26.57 -0.97
N ARG A 86 6.36 26.15 -2.02
CA ARG A 86 6.05 24.93 -2.74
C ARG A 86 6.48 23.72 -1.91
N MET A 87 5.57 22.79 -1.72
CA MET A 87 5.74 21.60 -0.90
C MET A 87 5.33 20.37 -1.70
N VAL A 88 5.87 19.22 -1.32
CA VAL A 88 5.53 17.90 -1.85
C VAL A 88 5.05 17.02 -0.71
N ALA A 89 3.91 16.37 -0.90
CA ALA A 89 3.32 15.43 0.03
C ALA A 89 3.30 14.00 -0.54
N TYR A 90 3.45 13.02 0.35
CA TYR A 90 3.32 11.60 0.06
C TYR A 90 2.42 10.95 1.12
N ALA A 91 1.69 9.90 0.75
CA ALA A 91 0.82 9.17 1.66
C ALA A 91 1.05 7.67 1.59
N ALA A 92 0.96 7.04 2.76
CA ALA A 92 0.94 5.59 2.91
C ALA A 92 0.02 5.22 4.07
N PHE A 93 -0.45 3.97 4.08
CA PHE A 93 -1.14 3.38 5.22
C PHE A 93 -0.27 2.33 5.89
N GLN A 94 -0.27 2.35 7.22
CA GLN A 94 0.09 1.17 8.02
C GLN A 94 -1.16 0.33 8.22
N VAL A 95 -1.04 -0.96 7.96
CA VAL A 95 -2.13 -1.92 8.11
C VAL A 95 -1.69 -3.12 8.94
N LEU A 96 -2.67 -3.77 9.55
CA LEU A 96 -2.53 -5.14 10.02
C LEU A 96 -3.00 -6.08 8.92
N VAL A 97 -2.30 -7.19 8.71
CA VAL A 97 -2.62 -8.23 7.74
C VAL A 97 -2.78 -9.57 8.45
N ARG A 98 -3.84 -10.30 8.13
CA ARG A 98 -4.07 -11.64 8.67
C ARG A 98 -2.96 -12.61 8.19
N PRO A 99 -2.32 -13.37 9.08
CA PRO A 99 -1.36 -14.39 8.69
C PRO A 99 -2.02 -15.44 7.78
N GLY A 100 -1.34 -15.83 6.70
CA GLY A 100 -1.83 -16.78 5.71
C GLY A 100 -2.70 -16.18 4.59
N SER A 101 -3.10 -14.91 4.68
CA SER A 101 -3.92 -14.26 3.63
C SER A 101 -3.11 -13.61 2.51
N TYR A 102 -1.78 -13.73 2.53
CA TYR A 102 -0.88 -13.07 1.59
C TYR A 102 0.26 -14.00 1.17
N LYS A 103 0.78 -13.76 -0.04
CA LYS A 103 1.99 -14.41 -0.56
C LYS A 103 3.17 -13.48 -0.40
N VAL A 104 4.30 -14.03 -0.02
CA VAL A 104 5.57 -13.30 0.13
C VAL A 104 6.40 -13.53 -1.14
N GLY A 105 7.01 -12.46 -1.65
CA GLY A 105 7.85 -12.53 -2.83
C GLY A 105 8.84 -11.35 -2.97
N PRO A 106 9.67 -11.41 -4.02
CA PRO A 106 10.59 -10.33 -4.36
C PRO A 106 9.81 -9.10 -4.89
N PRO A 107 10.43 -7.90 -4.90
CA PRO A 107 9.85 -6.70 -5.49
C PRO A 107 9.42 -6.89 -6.95
N SER A 108 8.16 -6.57 -7.27
CA SER A 108 7.68 -6.53 -8.66
C SER A 108 8.16 -5.28 -9.42
N VAL A 109 8.42 -4.20 -8.71
CA VAL A 109 8.88 -2.91 -9.26
C VAL A 109 10.36 -2.98 -9.65
N SER A 110 10.64 -3.05 -10.96
CA SER A 110 11.98 -3.29 -11.55
C SER A 110 13.07 -2.26 -11.19
N ARG A 111 12.73 -1.10 -10.61
CA ARG A 111 13.70 -0.08 -10.18
C ARG A 111 14.34 -0.37 -8.83
N VAL A 112 13.88 -1.41 -8.15
CA VAL A 112 14.37 -1.81 -6.82
C VAL A 112 15.30 -3.01 -6.98
N SER A 113 16.52 -2.77 -7.50
CA SER A 113 17.52 -3.83 -7.71
C SER A 113 18.49 -4.02 -6.53
N LYS A 114 18.39 -3.18 -5.50
CA LYS A 114 19.20 -3.25 -4.27
C LYS A 114 18.28 -3.48 -3.07
N PRO A 115 18.73 -4.15 -1.99
CA PRO A 115 17.95 -4.28 -0.77
C PRO A 115 17.52 -2.90 -0.29
N VAL A 116 16.22 -2.62 -0.33
CA VAL A 116 15.64 -1.34 0.10
C VAL A 116 15.93 -1.11 1.59
N ASP A 117 16.00 -2.22 2.33
CA ASP A 117 16.33 -2.28 3.73
C ASP A 117 17.36 -3.39 3.99
N PRO A 118 18.60 -3.05 4.41
CA PRO A 118 19.64 -4.03 4.71
C PRO A 118 19.24 -5.17 5.67
N PRO A 119 18.34 -4.98 6.66
CA PRO A 119 17.87 -6.06 7.52
C PRO A 119 16.86 -7.02 6.88
N LEU A 120 16.27 -6.64 5.74
CA LEU A 120 15.20 -7.42 5.10
C LEU A 120 15.76 -8.26 3.94
N ASP A 121 15.39 -9.54 3.93
CA ASP A 121 15.65 -10.40 2.78
C ASP A 121 14.90 -9.84 1.56
N HIS A 122 15.62 -9.64 0.47
CA HIS A 122 15.08 -9.12 -0.78
C HIS A 122 13.84 -9.91 -1.23
N ASN A 123 13.85 -11.23 -1.06
CA ASN A 123 12.75 -12.11 -1.46
C ASN A 123 11.53 -12.05 -0.54
N SER A 124 11.58 -11.24 0.53
CA SER A 124 10.50 -11.04 1.49
C SER A 124 9.86 -9.65 1.46
N THR A 125 10.27 -8.82 0.50
CA THR A 125 9.95 -7.38 0.45
C THR A 125 8.51 -7.09 0.02
N GLU A 126 7.92 -7.93 -0.84
CA GLU A 126 6.59 -7.71 -1.39
C GLU A 126 5.61 -8.75 -0.87
N TRP A 127 4.49 -8.27 -0.32
CA TRP A 127 3.39 -9.10 0.15
C TRP A 127 2.17 -8.83 -0.72
N VAL A 128 1.60 -9.88 -1.29
CA VAL A 128 0.48 -9.75 -2.23
C VAL A 128 -0.73 -10.50 -1.70
N THR A 129 -1.86 -9.81 -1.56
CA THR A 129 -3.12 -10.42 -1.12
C THR A 129 -4.24 -10.17 -2.11
N LYS A 130 -5.09 -11.18 -2.29
CA LYS A 130 -6.36 -11.10 -3.05
C LYS A 130 -7.58 -11.17 -2.12
N GLU A 131 -7.34 -11.39 -0.83
CA GLU A 131 -8.38 -11.66 0.14
C GLU A 131 -8.96 -10.36 0.67
N ARG A 132 -10.24 -10.11 0.39
CA ARG A 132 -10.99 -9.03 1.03
C ARG A 132 -11.10 -9.28 2.53
N ASN A 133 -11.17 -8.22 3.32
CA ASN A 133 -11.30 -8.27 4.79
C ASN A 133 -10.13 -8.96 5.52
N SER A 134 -9.00 -9.16 4.85
CA SER A 134 -7.78 -9.71 5.44
C SER A 134 -6.81 -8.63 5.93
N THR A 135 -7.22 -7.36 5.82
CA THR A 135 -6.44 -6.19 6.25
C THR A 135 -7.28 -5.29 7.15
N VAL A 136 -6.62 -4.60 8.08
CA VAL A 136 -7.22 -3.57 8.94
C VAL A 136 -6.36 -2.31 8.84
N LEU A 137 -6.98 -1.17 8.53
CA LEU A 137 -6.32 0.13 8.53
C LEU A 137 -5.96 0.53 9.97
N THR A 138 -4.68 0.84 10.21
CA THR A 138 -4.20 1.18 11.57
C THR A 138 -3.76 2.64 11.66
N ALA A 139 -3.02 3.14 10.67
CA ALA A 139 -2.55 4.52 10.67
C ALA A 139 -2.39 5.08 9.25
N LEU A 140 -2.64 6.38 9.10
CA LEU A 140 -2.27 7.17 7.92
C LEU A 140 -0.91 7.82 8.17
N LEU A 141 0.03 7.60 7.26
CA LEU A 141 1.38 8.15 7.28
C LEU A 141 1.50 9.22 6.20
N LEU A 142 1.94 10.41 6.58
CA LEU A 142 2.18 11.53 5.68
C LEU A 142 3.63 11.98 5.76
N LYS A 143 4.26 12.15 4.60
CA LYS A 143 5.58 12.77 4.48
C LYS A 143 5.43 14.08 3.73
N LEU A 144 5.96 15.16 4.32
CA LEU A 144 5.98 16.49 3.72
C LEU A 144 7.43 16.90 3.48
N GLU A 145 7.71 17.39 2.28
CA GLU A 145 9.03 17.86 1.85
C GLU A 145 8.89 19.23 1.19
N GLN A 146 9.89 20.10 1.33
CA GLN A 146 9.93 21.33 0.55
C GLN A 146 10.44 20.98 -0.85
N ALA A 147 9.74 21.46 -1.89
CA ALA A 147 10.10 21.22 -3.29
C ALA A 147 11.34 22.01 -3.72
#